data_AF-A0A923AGU7-F1
#
_entry.id   AF-A0A923AGU7-F1
#
_cell.length_a   1.000
_cell.length_b   1.000
_cell.length_c   1.000
_cell.angle_alpha   90.00
_cell.angle_beta   90.00
_cell.angle_gamma   90.00
#
_symmetry.space_group_name_H-M   'P 1'
#
loop_
_entity.id
_entity.type
_entity.pdbx_description
1 polymer ?
#
loop_
_entity_poly.entity_id
_entity_poly.type
_entity_poly.pdbx_seq_one_letter_code
_entity_poly.pdbx_strand_id
1 'polypeptide(L)'
;EATGLYKPVPGAYLGTADILGIAPDELCLVAAHHSDLAAARAAGLKTAFVARPMEYGGAAAPDAHMAQDWDWSATDIADLASQIDG
;
A
#
# COMPACT_ATOMS: atom_id res chain seq x y z
N GLU A 1 -7.25 12.89 5.44
CA GLU A 1 -7.87 11.56 5.30
C GLU A 1 -9.36 11.66 4.96
N ALA A 2 -9.79 11.01 3.88
CA ALA A 2 -11.18 11.00 3.43
C ALA A 2 -12.13 10.31 4.42
N THR A 3 -11.60 9.41 5.24
CA THR A 3 -12.34 8.64 6.27
C THR A 3 -12.37 9.33 7.63
N GLY A 4 -11.62 10.42 7.83
CA GLY A 4 -11.42 11.03 9.14
C GLY A 4 -10.57 10.20 10.12
N LEU A 5 -10.00 9.07 9.67
CA LEU A 5 -9.18 8.16 10.45
C LEU A 5 -7.75 8.11 9.92
N TYR A 6 -6.77 8.04 10.82
CA TYR A 6 -5.36 7.87 10.44
C TYR A 6 -4.96 6.40 10.40
N LYS A 7 -4.20 6.03 9.38
CA LYS A 7 -3.52 4.74 9.28
C LYS A 7 -2.64 4.51 10.54
N PRO A 8 -2.48 3.27 11.02
CA PRO A 8 -2.90 2.01 10.39
C PRO A 8 -4.25 1.48 10.88
N VAL A 9 -5.15 2.31 11.43
CA VAL A 9 -6.44 1.80 11.92
C VAL A 9 -7.26 1.22 10.74
N PRO A 10 -7.85 0.02 10.88
CA PRO A 10 -8.53 -0.65 9.76
C PRO A 10 -9.60 0.21 9.05
N GLY A 11 -10.30 1.06 9.82
CA GLY A 11 -11.31 1.97 9.28
C GLY A 11 -10.79 3.00 8.28
N ALA A 12 -9.48 3.31 8.28
CA ALA A 12 -8.89 4.18 7.26
C ALA A 12 -8.89 3.53 5.86
N TYR A 13 -8.72 2.20 5.81
CA TYR A 13 -8.73 1.43 4.55
C TYR A 13 -10.16 1.05 4.15
N LEU A 14 -10.91 0.44 5.07
CA LEU A 14 -12.28 -0.01 4.83
C LEU A 14 -13.22 1.16 4.51
N GLY A 15 -13.09 2.29 5.22
CA GLY A 15 -13.88 3.48 4.92
C GLY A 15 -13.59 4.06 3.55
N THR A 16 -12.38 3.89 3.01
CA THR A 16 -12.05 4.32 1.65
C THR A 16 -12.76 3.43 0.61
N ALA A 17 -12.77 2.11 0.81
CA ALA A 17 -13.51 1.19 -0.04
C ALA A 17 -15.02 1.50 -0.03
N ASP A 18 -15.59 1.76 1.16
CA ASP A 18 -17.00 2.16 1.32
C ASP A 18 -17.32 3.46 0.57
N ILE A 19 -16.47 4.49 0.67
CA ILE A 19 -16.66 5.78 -0.04
C ILE A 19 -16.64 5.57 -1.56
N LEU A 20 -15.78 4.69 -2.05
CA LEU A 20 -15.66 4.38 -3.48
C LEU A 20 -16.76 3.42 -3.98
N GLY A 21 -17.48 2.76 -3.07
CA GLY A 21 -18.54 1.81 -3.41
C GLY A 21 -18.03 0.51 -4.05
N ILE A 22 -16.82 0.08 -3.71
CA ILE A 22 -16.18 -1.16 -4.21
C ILE A 22 -15.82 -2.09 -3.04
N ALA A 23 -15.65 -3.38 -3.31
CA ALA A 23 -15.20 -4.32 -2.29
C ALA A 23 -13.72 -4.06 -1.92
N PRO A 24 -13.29 -4.37 -0.68
CA PRO A 24 -11.90 -4.19 -0.26
C PRO A 24 -10.89 -4.87 -1.20
N ASP A 25 -11.20 -6.07 -1.71
CA ASP A 25 -10.34 -6.83 -2.62
C ASP A 25 -10.31 -6.29 -4.06
N GLU A 26 -11.17 -5.32 -4.38
CA GLU A 26 -11.14 -4.54 -5.62
C GLU A 26 -10.31 -3.25 -5.48
N LEU A 27 -9.90 -2.89 -4.25
CA LEU A 27 -9.10 -1.70 -3.96
C LEU A 27 -7.63 -2.09 -3.72
N CYS A 28 -6.71 -1.40 -4.42
CA CYS A 28 -5.27 -1.57 -4.23
C CYS A 28 -4.67 -0.37 -3.50
N LEU A 29 -3.99 -0.60 -2.38
CA LEU A 29 -3.11 0.40 -1.77
C LEU A 29 -1.73 0.35 -2.43
N VAL A 30 -1.25 1.51 -2.92
CA VAL A 30 0.12 1.70 -3.41
C VAL A 30 0.91 2.47 -2.36
N ALA A 31 1.99 1.90 -1.81
CA ALA A 31 2.79 2.54 -0.77
C ALA A 31 4.28 2.16 -0.81
N ALA A 32 5.13 3.01 -0.23
CA ALA A 32 6.55 2.75 -0.03
C ALA A 32 6.87 2.14 1.35
N HIS A 33 5.87 2.03 2.23
CA HIS A 33 6.01 1.57 3.61
C HIS A 33 5.36 0.21 3.78
N HIS A 34 6.14 -0.79 4.16
CA HIS A 34 5.66 -2.17 4.36
C HIS A 34 4.66 -2.29 5.49
N SER A 35 4.79 -1.49 6.54
CA SER A 35 3.84 -1.44 7.66
C SER A 35 2.43 -1.04 7.21
N ASP A 36 2.34 -0.12 6.24
CA ASP A 36 1.08 0.36 5.69
C ASP A 36 0.43 -0.70 4.77
N LEU A 37 1.24 -1.35 3.94
CA LEU A 37 0.78 -2.46 3.09
C LEU A 37 0.32 -3.66 3.93
N ALA A 38 1.04 -3.99 5.01
CA ALA A 38 0.65 -5.05 5.93
C ALA A 38 -0.73 -4.78 6.56
N ALA A 39 -0.98 -3.54 7.00
CA ALA A 39 -2.26 -3.14 7.58
C ALA A 39 -3.40 -3.14 6.54
N ALA A 40 -3.14 -2.66 5.33
CA ALA A 40 -4.11 -2.69 4.24
C ALA A 40 -4.48 -4.13 3.82
N ARG A 41 -3.49 -5.01 3.69
CA ARG A 41 -3.71 -6.44 3.42
C ARG A 41 -4.52 -7.11 4.54
N ALA A 42 -4.23 -6.81 5.80
CA ALA A 42 -5.01 -7.30 6.93
C ALA A 42 -6.48 -6.80 6.90
N ALA A 43 -6.74 -5.65 6.28
CA ALA A 43 -8.07 -5.12 6.01
C ALA A 43 -8.71 -5.65 4.70
N GLY A 44 -8.02 -6.55 3.97
CA GLY A 44 -8.54 -7.20 2.75
C GLY A 44 -8.25 -6.47 1.44
N LEU A 45 -7.41 -5.43 1.44
CA LEU A 45 -7.02 -4.72 0.22
C LEU A 45 -5.93 -5.47 -0.55
N LYS A 46 -5.87 -5.23 -1.87
CA LYS A 46 -4.67 -5.51 -2.68
C LYS A 46 -3.55 -4.52 -2.32
N THR A 47 -2.32 -4.92 -2.61
CA THR A 47 -1.11 -4.21 -2.15
C THR A 47 -0.04 -4.12 -3.24
N ALA A 48 0.41 -2.90 -3.50
CA ALA A 48 1.53 -2.63 -4.41
C ALA A 48 2.62 -1.84 -3.68
N PHE A 49 3.81 -2.42 -3.58
CA PHE A 49 4.99 -1.75 -3.07
C PHE A 49 5.67 -0.94 -4.16
N VAL A 50 6.04 0.31 -3.87
CA VAL A 50 6.87 1.15 -4.75
C VAL A 50 8.08 1.65 -3.97
N ALA A 51 9.27 1.23 -4.41
CA ALA A 51 10.51 1.56 -3.71
C ALA A 51 10.80 3.07 -3.69
N ARG A 52 11.17 3.60 -2.52
CA ARG A 52 11.68 4.97 -2.33
C ARG A 52 13.00 4.95 -1.56
N PRO A 53 14.10 4.46 -2.15
CA PRO A 53 15.36 4.21 -1.44
C PRO A 53 15.98 5.48 -0.83
N MET A 54 15.64 6.66 -1.34
CA MET A 54 16.16 7.94 -0.87
C MET A 54 15.26 8.64 0.16
N GLU A 55 14.12 8.07 0.53
CA GLU A 55 13.19 8.69 1.50
C GLU A 55 13.87 8.97 2.84
N TYR A 56 14.70 8.03 3.32
CA TYR A 56 15.50 8.17 4.54
C TYR A 56 16.97 8.50 4.24
N GLY A 57 17.25 9.17 3.12
CA GLY A 57 18.61 9.55 2.73
C GLY A 57 19.53 8.36 2.43
N GLY A 58 18.98 7.24 1.94
CA GLY A 58 19.72 6.01 1.63
C GLY A 58 19.86 5.04 2.82
N ALA A 59 19.37 5.42 4.01
CA ALA A 59 19.22 4.47 5.11
C ALA A 59 18.10 3.45 4.82
N ALA A 60 18.20 2.28 5.43
CA ALA A 60 17.14 1.27 5.35
C ALA A 60 15.82 1.81 5.93
N ALA A 61 14.70 1.48 5.29
CA ALA A 61 13.38 1.83 5.80
C ALA A 61 13.16 1.18 7.19
N PRO A 62 12.62 1.91 8.18
CA PRO A 62 12.39 1.38 9.53
C PRO A 62 11.54 0.10 9.56
N ASP A 63 10.64 -0.06 8.59
CA ASP A 63 9.72 -1.18 8.45
C ASP A 63 10.15 -2.21 7.40
N ALA A 64 11.41 -2.19 6.95
CA ALA A 64 11.94 -3.17 5.99
C ALA A 64 11.72 -4.63 6.43
N HIS A 65 11.75 -4.89 7.74
CA HIS A 65 11.51 -6.21 8.32
C HIS A 65 10.04 -6.69 8.21
N MET A 66 9.11 -5.81 7.83
CA MET A 66 7.69 -6.12 7.65
C MET A 66 7.33 -6.43 6.19
N ALA A 67 8.32 -6.51 5.29
CA ALA A 67 8.11 -6.91 3.91
C ALA A 67 7.44 -8.29 3.82
N GLN A 68 6.49 -8.40 2.89
CA GLN A 68 5.77 -9.63 2.55
C GLN A 68 5.72 -9.76 1.03
N ASP A 69 5.18 -10.88 0.53
CA ASP A 69 4.91 -11.08 -0.88
C ASP A 69 3.71 -10.22 -1.31
N TRP A 70 3.95 -8.93 -1.60
CA TRP A 70 2.93 -7.99 -2.10
C TRP A 70 2.42 -8.42 -3.47
N ASP A 71 1.20 -8.00 -3.83
CA ASP A 71 0.61 -8.33 -5.14
C ASP A 71 1.47 -7.77 -6.29
N TRP A 72 2.05 -6.58 -6.08
CA TRP A 72 3.09 -6.00 -6.95
C TRP A 72 4.23 -5.41 -6.13
N SER A 73 5.44 -5.48 -6.68
CA SER A 73 6.62 -4.78 -6.15
C SER A 73 7.35 -4.11 -7.30
N ALA A 74 7.40 -2.79 -7.26
CA ALA A 74 7.93 -1.95 -8.34
C ALA A 74 9.01 -1.00 -7.85
N THR A 75 9.86 -0.59 -8.78
CA THR A 75 10.95 0.36 -8.55
C THR A 75 10.51 1.81 -8.62
N ASP A 76 9.45 2.09 -9.38
CA ASP A 76 8.76 3.37 -9.45
C ASP A 76 7.29 3.19 -9.90
N ILE A 77 6.57 4.28 -10.09
CA ILE A 77 5.16 4.25 -10.49
C ILE A 77 4.99 3.82 -11.96
N ALA A 78 5.95 4.09 -12.84
CA ALA A 78 5.88 3.72 -14.25
C ALA A 78 6.12 2.21 -14.44
N ASP A 79 7.04 1.64 -13.67
CA ASP A 79 7.25 0.20 -13.54
C ASP A 79 5.96 -0.47 -13.01
N LEU A 80 5.36 0.06 -11.94
CA LEU A 80 4.07 -0.46 -11.44
C LEU A 80 2.98 -0.43 -12.51
N ALA A 81 2.83 0.67 -13.25
CA ALA A 81 1.85 0.77 -14.34
C ALA A 81 2.09 -0.32 -15.40
N SER A 82 3.35 -0.54 -15.77
CA SER A 82 3.73 -1.58 -16.75
C SER A 82 3.40 -3.00 -16.26
N GLN A 83 3.48 -3.25 -14.94
CA GLN A 83 3.13 -4.54 -14.35
C GLN A 83 1.61 -4.77 -14.24
N ILE A 84 0.81 -3.71 -14.14
CA ILE A 84 -0.66 -3.80 -14.04
C ILE A 84 -1.29 -3.95 -15.43
N ASP A 85 -0.70 -3.32 -16.46
CA ASP A 85 -1.20 -3.37 -17.84
C ASP A 85 -0.88 -4.69 -18.57
N GLY A 86 0.07 -5.48 -18.05
CA GLY A 86 0.51 -6.77 -18.62
C GLY A 86 -0.30 -7.97 -18.16
#